data_AF-M7T959-F1
#
_entry.id   AF-M7T959-F1
#
_cell.length_a   1.000
_cell.length_b   1.000
_cell.length_c   1.000
_cell.angle_alpha   90.00
_cell.angle_beta   90.00
_cell.angle_gamma   90.00
#
_symmetry.space_group_name_H-M   'P 1'
#
loop_
_entity.id
_entity.type
_entity.pdbx_description
1 polymer ?
#
loop_
_entity_poly.entity_id
_entity_poly.type
_entity_poly.pdbx_seq_one_letter_code
_entity_poly.pdbx_strand_id
1 'polypeptide(L)'
;MGRINKQSARTRIQDKMKMLKKTFRAALKEDELQHAFDELWKTWATEMAAMVYADALSVFDLILLTSVVDNRREIIKLKERIDLLATL
;
A
#
# COMPACT_ATOMS: atom_id res chain seq x y z
N MET A 1 -12.20 -28.41 -14.32
CA MET A 1 -11.50 -27.17 -14.72
C MET A 1 -11.77 -26.11 -13.67
N GLY A 2 -10.80 -25.85 -12.79
CA GLY A 2 -10.94 -24.88 -11.69
C GLY A 2 -10.94 -23.46 -12.22
N ARG A 3 -11.98 -22.69 -11.91
CA ARG A 3 -12.01 -21.24 -12.13
C ARG A 3 -10.91 -20.61 -11.28
N ILE A 4 -9.77 -20.30 -11.89
CA ILE A 4 -8.80 -19.40 -11.28
C ILE A 4 -9.49 -18.03 -11.26
N ASN A 5 -10.04 -17.68 -10.09
CA ASN A 5 -10.57 -16.35 -9.81
C ASN A 5 -9.39 -15.36 -9.72
N LYS A 6 -8.76 -15.06 -10.86
CA LYS A 6 -7.76 -14.00 -10.99
C LYS A 6 -8.53 -12.69 -11.17
N GLN A 7 -9.13 -12.17 -10.10
CA GLN A 7 -9.48 -10.76 -10.08
C GLN A 7 -8.21 -9.96 -10.41
N SER A 8 -8.30 -9.08 -11.41
CA SER A 8 -7.18 -8.22 -11.81
C SER A 8 -6.67 -7.41 -10.61
N ALA A 9 -5.38 -7.02 -10.61
CA ALA A 9 -4.83 -6.16 -9.55
C ALA A 9 -5.68 -4.89 -9.35
N ARG A 10 -6.14 -4.32 -10.47
CA ARG A 10 -7.12 -3.24 -10.53
C ARG A 10 -8.39 -3.54 -9.72
N THR A 11 -9.04 -4.68 -9.93
CA THR A 11 -10.27 -5.03 -9.21
C THR A 11 -10.02 -5.12 -7.70
N ARG A 12 -8.92 -5.73 -7.28
CA ARG A 12 -8.57 -5.85 -5.86
C ARG A 12 -8.36 -4.48 -5.20
N ILE A 13 -7.75 -3.55 -5.91
CA ILE A 13 -7.48 -2.19 -5.40
C ILE A 13 -8.78 -1.39 -5.32
N GLN A 14 -9.62 -1.46 -6.34
CA GLN A 14 -10.95 -0.86 -6.32
C GLN A 14 -11.79 -1.41 -5.15
N ASP A 15 -11.72 -2.70 -4.88
CA ASP A 15 -12.41 -3.33 -3.74
C ASP A 15 -11.85 -2.87 -2.39
N LYS A 16 -10.52 -2.71 -2.27
CA LYS A 16 -9.88 -2.13 -1.08
C LYS A 16 -10.26 -0.67 -0.87
N MET A 17 -10.35 0.14 -1.92
CA MET A 17 -10.80 1.53 -1.84
C MET A 17 -12.26 1.61 -1.35
N LYS A 18 -13.16 0.77 -1.88
CA LYS A 18 -14.55 0.70 -1.42
C LYS A 18 -14.65 0.33 0.06
N MET A 19 -13.88 -0.68 0.47
CA MET A 19 -13.82 -1.11 1.86
C MET A 19 -13.29 0.02 2.74
N LEU A 20 -12.17 0.66 2.38
CA LEU A 20 -11.59 1.77 3.12
C LEU A 20 -12.59 2.92 3.28
N LYS A 21 -13.27 3.34 2.20
CA LYS A 21 -14.32 4.37 2.26
C LYS A 21 -15.39 4.01 3.28
N LYS A 22 -15.81 2.76 3.31
CA LYS A 22 -16.88 2.31 4.20
C LYS A 22 -16.41 2.20 5.64
N THR A 23 -15.31 1.51 5.90
CA THR A 23 -14.89 1.14 7.25
C THR A 23 -14.13 2.27 7.94
N PHE A 24 -13.25 2.96 7.22
CA PHE A 24 -12.46 4.05 7.79
C PHE A 24 -13.33 5.26 8.08
N ARG A 25 -14.16 5.68 7.12
CA ARG A 25 -15.12 6.78 7.33
C ARG A 25 -16.05 6.50 8.50
N ALA A 26 -16.58 5.27 8.61
CA ALA A 26 -17.47 4.89 9.71
C ALA A 26 -16.75 4.82 11.07
N ALA A 27 -15.44 4.65 11.09
CA ALA A 27 -14.64 4.67 12.32
C ALA A 27 -14.38 6.10 12.84
N LEU A 28 -14.52 7.13 11.99
CA LEU A 28 -14.41 8.53 12.39
C LEU A 28 -15.68 8.91 13.17
N LYS A 29 -15.54 9.11 14.49
CA LYS A 29 -16.67 9.37 15.39
C LYS A 29 -17.16 10.82 15.35
N GLU A 30 -16.31 11.75 14.94
CA GLU A 30 -16.60 13.18 14.89
C GLU A 30 -17.11 13.56 13.50
N ASP A 31 -18.19 14.35 13.44
CA ASP A 31 -18.82 14.76 12.18
C ASP A 31 -17.89 15.61 11.31
N GLU A 32 -17.06 16.45 11.94
CA GLU A 32 -16.06 17.28 11.26
C GLU A 32 -15.02 16.41 10.55
N LEU A 33 -14.60 15.30 11.16
CA LEU A 33 -13.65 14.36 10.56
C LEU A 33 -14.27 13.57 9.41
N GLN A 34 -15.55 13.16 9.54
CA GLN A 34 -16.27 12.53 8.43
C GLN A 34 -16.44 13.47 7.24
N HIS A 35 -16.74 14.74 7.50
CA HIS A 35 -16.87 15.76 6.46
C HIS A 35 -15.53 16.02 5.76
N ALA A 36 -14.45 16.22 6.53
CA ALA A 36 -13.11 16.38 5.98
C ALA A 36 -12.68 15.16 5.14
N PHE A 37 -13.02 13.95 5.60
CA PHE A 37 -12.79 12.73 4.83
C PHE A 37 -13.57 12.71 3.51
N ASP A 38 -14.85 13.08 3.53
CA ASP A 38 -15.68 13.08 2.32
C ASP A 38 -15.21 14.09 1.28
N GLU A 39 -14.77 15.28 1.70
CA GLU A 39 -14.17 16.28 0.82
C GLU A 39 -12.86 15.77 0.21
N LEU A 40 -11.95 15.22 1.03
CA LEU A 40 -10.69 14.64 0.55
C LEU A 40 -10.92 13.48 -0.42
N TRP A 41 -11.91 12.63 -0.13
CA TRP A 41 -12.18 11.42 -0.89
C TRP A 41 -12.54 11.71 -2.36
N LYS A 42 -13.22 12.83 -2.64
CA LYS A 42 -13.62 13.21 -4.02
C LYS A 42 -12.40 13.34 -4.94
N THR A 43 -11.39 14.06 -4.50
CA THR A 43 -10.16 14.29 -5.27
C THR A 43 -9.28 13.04 -5.26
N TRP A 44 -9.05 12.47 -4.08
CA TRP A 44 -8.17 11.29 -3.92
C TRP A 44 -8.66 10.07 -4.70
N ALA A 45 -9.97 9.80 -4.73
CA ALA A 45 -10.52 8.68 -5.49
C ALA A 45 -10.34 8.83 -7.00
N THR A 46 -10.37 10.08 -7.51
CA THR A 46 -10.17 10.40 -8.92
C THR A 46 -8.71 10.17 -9.33
N GLU A 47 -7.77 10.67 -8.53
CA GLU A 47 -6.33 10.46 -8.74
C GLU A 47 -5.95 8.99 -8.65
N MET A 48 -6.54 8.25 -7.70
CA MET A 48 -6.28 6.83 -7.55
C MET A 48 -6.85 6.00 -8.69
N ALA A 49 -8.02 6.37 -9.23
CA ALA A 49 -8.53 5.76 -10.45
C ALA A 49 -7.56 6.00 -11.62
N ALA A 50 -7.04 7.23 -11.79
CA ALA A 50 -6.06 7.55 -12.82
C ALA A 50 -4.76 6.74 -12.66
N MET A 51 -4.26 6.60 -11.44
CA MET A 51 -3.07 5.78 -11.13
C MET A 51 -3.29 4.28 -11.41
N VAL A 52 -4.48 3.76 -11.11
CA VAL A 52 -4.87 2.37 -11.45
C VAL A 52 -4.97 2.17 -12.97
N TYR A 53 -5.42 3.18 -13.72
CA TYR A 53 -5.49 3.13 -15.18
C TYR A 53 -4.11 3.27 -15.84
N ALA A 54 -3.18 3.98 -15.23
CA ALA A 54 -1.83 4.20 -15.74
C ALA A 54 -0.84 3.07 -15.37
N ASP A 55 -1.32 1.96 -14.80
CA ASP A 55 -0.48 0.88 -14.21
C ASP A 55 0.57 1.38 -13.20
N ALA A 56 0.38 2.57 -12.62
CA ALA A 56 1.34 3.20 -11.68
C ALA A 56 1.49 2.42 -10.37
N LEU A 57 0.54 1.53 -10.05
CA LEU A 57 0.66 0.58 -8.94
C LEU A 57 1.81 -0.41 -9.12
N SER A 58 2.09 -0.82 -10.37
CA SER A 58 3.26 -1.65 -10.65
C SER A 58 4.57 -0.91 -10.38
N VAL A 59 4.59 0.42 -10.59
CA VAL A 59 5.73 1.29 -10.28
C VAL A 59 5.92 1.42 -8.76
N PHE A 60 4.84 1.57 -7.99
CA PHE A 60 4.91 1.57 -6.53
C PHE A 60 5.39 0.23 -5.96
N ASP A 61 4.95 -0.90 -6.54
CA ASP A 61 5.44 -2.23 -6.17
C ASP A 61 6.96 -2.35 -6.42
N LEU A 62 7.47 -1.79 -7.51
CA LEU A 62 8.90 -1.71 -7.83
C LEU A 62 9.68 -0.83 -6.83
N ILE A 63 9.15 0.32 -6.45
CA ILE A 63 9.75 1.21 -5.44
C ILE A 63 9.80 0.51 -4.07
N LEU A 64 8.72 -0.17 -3.70
CA LEU A 64 8.63 -0.92 -2.45
C LEU A 64 9.63 -2.08 -2.44
N LEU A 65 9.71 -2.85 -3.53
CA LEU A 65 10.68 -3.93 -3.68
C LEU A 65 12.12 -3.42 -3.57
N THR A 66 12.42 -2.30 -4.22
CA THR A 66 13.75 -1.67 -4.16
C THR A 66 14.10 -1.31 -2.71
N SER A 67 13.17 -0.69 -1.99
CA SER A 67 13.34 -0.34 -0.57
C SER A 67 13.55 -1.59 0.31
N VAL A 68 12.80 -2.67 0.07
CA VAL A 68 12.94 -3.93 0.82
C VAL A 68 14.30 -4.58 0.57
N VAL A 69 14.80 -4.56 -0.68
CA VAL A 69 16.11 -5.08 -1.04
C VAL A 69 17.23 -4.31 -0.34
N ASP A 70 17.17 -2.98 -0.36
CA ASP A 70 18.16 -2.13 0.31
C ASP A 70 18.15 -2.35 1.82
N ASN A 71 16.97 -2.42 2.45
CA ASN A 71 16.85 -2.73 3.87
C ASN A 71 17.44 -4.11 4.21
N ARG A 72 17.22 -5.12 3.37
CA ARG A 72 17.78 -6.46 3.60
C ARG A 72 19.29 -6.45 3.51
N ARG A 73 19.86 -5.70 2.56
CA ARG A 73 21.31 -5.50 2.43
C ARG A 73 21.90 -4.87 3.69
N GLU A 74 21.30 -3.80 4.20
CA GLU A 74 21.79 -3.15 5.42
C GLU A 74 21.67 -4.06 6.65
N ILE A 75 20.59 -4.84 6.77
CA ILE A 75 20.46 -5.85 7.85
C ILE A 75 21.57 -6.89 7.77
N ILE A 76 21.93 -7.37 6.59
CA ILE A 76 23.02 -8.34 6.41
C ILE A 76 24.34 -7.74 6.89
N LYS A 77 24.67 -6.52 6.46
CA LYS A 77 25.89 -5.82 6.92
C LYS A 77 25.91 -5.62 8.43
N LEU A 78 24.77 -5.30 9.03
CA LEU A 78 24.66 -5.14 10.48
C LEU A 78 24.88 -6.47 11.21
N LYS A 79 24.34 -7.58 10.69
CA LYS A 79 24.58 -8.91 11.25
C LYS A 79 26.05 -9.32 11.18
N GLU A 80 26.70 -9.11 10.03
CA GLU A 80 28.14 -9.37 9.87
C GLU A 80 28.97 -8.58 10.89
N ARG A 81 28.62 -7.30 11.13
CA ARG A 81 29.29 -6.48 12.14
C ARG A 81 29.06 -6.99 13.57
N ILE A 82 27.86 -7.46 13.89
CA ILE A 82 27.56 -8.04 15.20
C ILE A 82 28.36 -9.34 15.41
N ASP A 83 28.42 -10.21 14.40
CA ASP A 83 29.16 -11.47 14.48
C ASP A 83 30.67 -11.24 14.69
N LEU A 84 31.24 -10.21 14.03
CA LEU A 84 32.62 -9.79 14.25
C LEU A 84 32.86 -9.25 15.67
N LEU A 85 31.91 -8.51 16.24
CA LEU A 85 32.03 -8.00 17.61
C LEU A 85 31.84 -9.11 18.65
N ALA A 86 31.02 -10.12 18.37
CA ALA A 86 30.78 -11.25 19.26
C ALA A 86 31.94 -12.27 19.31
N THR A 87 32.92 -12.14 18.41
CA THR A 87 34.11 -12.99 18.34
C THR A 87 35.38 -12.33 18.92
N LEU A 88 35.26 -11.09 19.41
CA LEU A 88 36.26 -10.37 20.22
C LEU A 88 36.00 -10.58 21.72
#